data_AF-A0AAE7B3V0-F1
#
_entry.id   AF-A0AAE7B3V0-F1
#
_cell.length_a   1.000
_cell.length_b   1.000
_cell.length_c   1.000
_cell.angle_alpha   90.00
_cell.angle_beta   90.00
_cell.angle_gamma   90.00
#
_symmetry.space_group_name_H-M   'P 1'
#
loop_
_entity.id
_entity.type
_entity.pdbx_description
1 polymer ?
#
loop_
_entity_poly.entity_id
_entity_poly.type
_entity_poly.pdbx_seq_one_letter_code
_entity_poly.pdbx_strand_id
1 'polypeptide(L)'
;MEIYDSYQSASSLYQQIAIKKSELSNIDKKEFQKSTFEKNDTVVLGEKNYDENDYQRVLNKFKNKDNEIKTHEQIHASGAQTTTAISYNYQVGPDGKLYATGGSVRFDTSIPKDPQSAKMKLEQLKDASSSVGALSGADASIAQAANLNKMLLESLKEGFNYENR
;
A
#
# COMPACT_ATOMS: atom_id res chain seq x y z
N MET A 1 6.02 40.97 4.67
CA MET A 1 7.26 40.14 4.70
C MET A 1 6.86 38.67 4.80
N GLU A 2 5.99 38.18 3.89
CA GLU A 2 5.37 36.84 4.00
C GLU A 2 5.58 35.97 2.76
N ILE A 3 6.21 36.50 1.71
CA ILE A 3 6.41 35.79 0.44
C ILE A 3 7.52 34.72 0.56
N TYR A 4 8.44 34.84 1.52
CA TYR A 4 9.56 33.91 1.65
C TYR A 4 9.17 32.55 2.28
N ASP A 5 8.17 32.50 3.17
CA ASP A 5 7.80 31.26 3.88
C ASP A 5 7.00 30.26 3.01
N SER A 6 6.18 30.75 2.07
CA SER A 6 5.41 29.88 1.18
C SER A 6 6.28 29.19 0.12
N TYR A 7 7.28 29.90 -0.42
CA TYR A 7 8.22 29.33 -1.40
C TYR A 7 9.20 28.33 -0.78
N GLN A 8 9.66 28.59 0.46
CA GLN A 8 10.50 27.66 1.19
C GLN A 8 9.74 26.36 1.55
N SER A 9 8.46 26.48 1.91
CA SER A 9 7.61 25.31 2.20
C SER A 9 7.27 24.50 0.95
N ALA A 10 6.99 25.15 -0.19
CA ALA A 10 6.74 24.46 -1.47
C ALA A 10 8.00 23.70 -1.95
N SER A 11 9.18 24.33 -1.89
CA SER A 11 10.45 23.69 -2.26
C SER A 11 10.77 22.44 -1.42
N SER A 12 10.60 22.55 -0.09
CA SER A 12 10.75 21.41 0.82
C SER A 12 9.76 20.29 0.53
N LEU A 13 8.51 20.64 0.19
CA LEU A 13 7.48 19.67 -0.18
C LEU A 13 7.81 18.95 -1.50
N TYR A 14 8.34 19.66 -2.50
CA TYR A 14 8.84 19.06 -3.75
C TYR A 14 9.95 18.05 -3.48
N GLN A 15 10.91 18.38 -2.61
CA GLN A 15 11.99 17.48 -2.23
C GLN A 15 11.45 16.22 -1.53
N GLN A 16 10.51 16.37 -0.60
CA GLN A 16 9.86 15.24 0.09
C GLN A 16 9.08 14.34 -0.86
N ILE A 17 8.33 14.91 -1.81
CA ILE A 17 7.60 14.14 -2.83
C ILE A 17 8.57 13.34 -3.70
N ALA A 18 9.69 13.93 -4.12
CA ALA A 18 10.68 13.24 -4.92
C ALA A 18 11.31 12.05 -4.18
N ILE A 19 11.65 12.24 -2.90
CA ILE A 19 12.17 11.16 -2.03
C ILE A 19 11.12 10.06 -1.88
N LYS A 20 9.86 10.40 -1.56
CA LYS A 20 8.78 9.41 -1.38
C LYS A 20 8.46 8.62 -2.64
N LYS A 21 8.49 9.26 -3.81
CA LYS A 21 8.35 8.56 -5.11
C LYS A 21 9.47 7.54 -5.34
N SER A 22 10.70 7.88 -4.94
CA SER A 22 11.83 6.95 -5.00
C SER A 22 11.66 5.78 -4.02
N GLU A 23 11.23 6.06 -2.78
CA GLU A 23 10.96 5.02 -1.77
C GLU A 23 9.86 4.04 -2.21
N LEU A 24 8.76 4.54 -2.80
CA LEU A 24 7.66 3.72 -3.32
C LEU A 24 8.14 2.63 -4.28
N SER A 25 9.04 2.96 -5.20
CA SER A 25 9.60 1.98 -6.15
C SER A 25 10.39 0.84 -5.49
N ASN A 26 10.90 1.06 -4.27
CA ASN A 26 11.69 0.09 -3.52
C ASN A 26 10.84 -0.72 -2.53
N ILE A 27 9.70 -0.20 -2.10
CA ILE A 27 8.80 -0.85 -1.13
C ILE A 27 8.06 -2.03 -1.78
N ASP A 28 7.69 -1.92 -3.06
CA ASP A 28 7.10 -3.02 -3.86
C ASP A 28 7.90 -4.34 -3.71
N LYS A 29 9.24 -4.26 -3.63
CA LYS A 29 10.12 -5.43 -3.49
C LYS A 29 10.21 -5.98 -2.06
N LYS A 30 10.06 -5.13 -1.05
CA LYS A 30 10.18 -5.51 0.37
C LYS A 30 8.89 -6.12 0.92
N GLU A 31 7.73 -5.57 0.54
CA GLU A 31 6.41 -6.15 0.82
C GLU A 31 6.31 -7.58 0.26
N PHE A 32 6.74 -7.76 -0.99
CA PHE A 32 6.82 -9.07 -1.63
C PHE A 32 7.62 -10.09 -0.81
N GLN A 33 8.77 -9.69 -0.23
CA GLN A 33 9.60 -10.57 0.61
C GLN A 33 9.05 -10.79 2.02
N LYS A 34 8.36 -9.80 2.60
CA LYS A 34 7.77 -9.89 3.95
C LYS A 34 6.50 -10.74 3.99
N SER A 35 5.84 -10.90 2.83
CA SER A 35 4.67 -11.76 2.64
C SER A 35 4.99 -13.27 2.62
N THR A 36 6.27 -13.64 2.57
CA THR A 36 6.71 -15.02 2.86
C THR A 36 6.59 -15.24 4.37
N PHE A 37 5.85 -16.25 4.80
CA PHE A 37 5.59 -16.61 6.22
C PHE A 37 6.77 -16.22 7.13
N GLU A 38 6.62 -15.16 7.94
CA GLU A 38 7.73 -14.71 8.80
C GLU A 38 8.13 -15.82 9.79
N LYS A 39 9.39 -15.82 10.22
CA LYS A 39 9.94 -16.77 11.21
C LYS A 39 9.12 -16.83 12.51
N ASN A 40 8.39 -15.78 12.83
CA ASN A 40 7.52 -15.66 14.00
C ASN A 40 6.23 -16.49 13.88
N ASP A 41 5.84 -16.80 12.65
CA ASP A 41 4.66 -17.57 12.27
C ASP A 41 5.00 -19.06 12.08
N THR A 42 6.30 -19.39 12.12
CA THR A 42 6.83 -20.76 12.08
C THR A 42 6.38 -21.50 13.32
N VAL A 43 5.52 -22.51 13.14
CA VAL A 43 5.27 -23.49 14.18
C VAL A 43 6.62 -24.16 14.47
N VAL A 44 7.15 -24.00 15.67
CA VAL A 44 8.34 -24.74 16.12
C VAL A 44 7.96 -26.22 16.08
N LEU A 45 8.44 -26.92 15.06
CA LEU A 45 8.27 -28.37 14.89
C LEU A 45 9.20 -29.07 15.90
N GLY A 46 8.83 -29.02 17.18
CA GLY A 46 9.46 -29.84 18.21
C GLY A 46 9.15 -31.31 17.96
N GLU A 47 10.11 -32.20 18.26
CA GLU A 47 10.05 -33.67 18.09
C GLU A 47 8.94 -34.35 18.92
N LYS A 48 7.67 -34.06 18.64
CA LYS A 48 6.53 -34.75 19.26
C LYS A 48 5.44 -35.07 18.24
N ASN A 49 4.92 -36.29 18.36
CA ASN A 49 3.88 -36.88 17.52
C ASN A 49 2.73 -35.89 17.25
N TYR A 50 2.55 -35.52 15.97
CA TYR A 50 1.43 -34.69 15.52
C TYR A 50 0.12 -35.46 15.72
N ASP A 51 -0.85 -34.86 16.41
CA ASP A 51 -2.21 -35.38 16.47
C ASP A 51 -3.10 -34.75 15.38
N GLU A 52 -4.30 -35.30 15.16
CA GLU A 52 -5.27 -34.77 14.20
C GLU A 52 -5.65 -33.31 14.50
N ASN A 53 -5.62 -32.89 15.77
CA ASN A 53 -5.96 -31.52 16.17
C ASN A 53 -4.92 -30.51 15.69
N ASP A 54 -3.63 -30.87 15.73
CA ASP A 54 -2.54 -30.06 15.21
C ASP A 54 -2.62 -29.88 13.70
N TYR A 55 -2.95 -30.95 12.97
CA TYR A 55 -3.18 -30.88 11.53
C TYR A 55 -4.32 -29.90 11.19
N GLN A 56 -5.48 -30.04 11.85
CA GLN A 56 -6.63 -29.16 11.62
C GLN A 56 -6.33 -27.71 11.99
N ARG A 57 -5.58 -27.47 13.08
CA ARG A 57 -5.17 -26.13 13.50
C ARG A 57 -4.30 -25.45 12.44
N VAL A 58 -3.30 -26.16 11.91
CA VAL A 58 -2.43 -25.64 10.85
C VAL A 58 -3.22 -25.39 9.57
N LEU A 59 -4.06 -26.33 9.15
CA LEU A 59 -4.89 -26.19 7.96
C LEU A 59 -5.85 -24.99 8.05
N ASN A 60 -6.48 -24.78 9.20
CA ASN A 60 -7.36 -23.64 9.41
C ASN A 60 -6.59 -22.31 9.36
N LYS A 61 -5.35 -22.26 9.86
CA LYS A 61 -4.49 -21.08 9.73
C LYS A 61 -4.23 -20.72 8.27
N PHE A 62 -3.91 -21.72 7.43
CA PHE A 62 -3.72 -21.51 5.98
C PHE A 62 -5.00 -21.01 5.30
N LYS A 63 -6.16 -21.61 5.61
CA LYS A 63 -7.46 -21.19 5.04
C LYS A 63 -7.82 -19.76 5.43
N ASN A 64 -7.66 -19.40 6.70
CA ASN A 64 -7.98 -18.06 7.19
C ASN A 64 -7.07 -17.02 6.52
N LYS A 65 -5.76 -17.29 6.46
CA LYS A 65 -4.79 -16.39 5.84
C LYS A 65 -5.04 -16.21 4.34
N ASP A 66 -5.36 -17.28 3.63
CA ASP A 66 -5.74 -17.21 2.20
C ASP A 66 -6.96 -16.33 1.97
N ASN A 67 -8.00 -16.47 2.80
CA ASN A 67 -9.21 -15.65 2.70
C ASN A 67 -8.93 -14.19 3.01
N GLU A 68 -8.21 -13.91 4.11
CA GLU A 68 -7.82 -12.56 4.51
C GLU A 68 -7.05 -11.85 3.40
N ILE A 69 -6.05 -12.51 2.82
CA ILE A 69 -5.20 -11.94 1.76
C ILE A 69 -6.01 -11.67 0.51
N LYS A 70 -6.80 -12.65 0.04
CA LYS A 70 -7.63 -12.45 -1.15
C LYS A 70 -8.63 -11.31 -0.97
N THR A 71 -9.28 -11.25 0.19
CA THR A 71 -10.23 -10.18 0.51
C THR A 71 -9.52 -8.83 0.57
N HIS A 72 -8.36 -8.77 1.22
CA HIS A 72 -7.53 -7.57 1.28
C HIS A 72 -7.17 -7.07 -0.12
N GLU A 73 -6.52 -7.90 -0.95
CA GLU A 73 -6.13 -7.51 -2.30
C GLU A 73 -7.33 -7.14 -3.18
N GLN A 74 -8.47 -7.82 -3.02
CA GLN A 74 -9.66 -7.51 -3.79
C GLN A 74 -10.26 -6.14 -3.42
N ILE A 75 -10.26 -5.80 -2.13
CA ILE A 75 -10.68 -4.46 -1.66
C ILE A 75 -9.72 -3.42 -2.24
N HIS A 76 -8.41 -3.62 -2.13
CA HIS A 76 -7.41 -2.71 -2.69
C HIS A 76 -7.60 -2.52 -4.19
N ALA A 77 -7.71 -3.61 -4.96
CA ALA A 77 -7.92 -3.54 -6.41
C ALA A 77 -9.19 -2.80 -6.84
N SER A 78 -10.22 -2.75 -5.99
CA SER A 78 -11.47 -2.04 -6.27
C SER A 78 -11.44 -0.55 -5.86
N GLY A 79 -10.52 -0.15 -4.98
CA GLY A 79 -10.50 1.19 -4.40
C GLY A 79 -9.97 2.28 -5.34
N ALA A 80 -9.01 1.94 -6.20
CA ALA A 80 -8.42 2.87 -7.17
C ALA A 80 -8.00 2.16 -8.45
N GLN A 81 -7.70 2.94 -9.50
CA GLN A 81 -7.21 2.39 -10.75
C GLN A 81 -5.88 1.65 -10.53
N THR A 82 -5.81 0.41 -11.02
CA THR A 82 -4.61 -0.43 -10.94
C THR A 82 -3.88 -0.48 -12.29
N THR A 83 -2.57 -0.71 -12.24
CA THR A 83 -1.72 -0.88 -13.43
C THR A 83 -1.54 -2.34 -13.81
N THR A 84 -1.72 -3.25 -12.84
CA THR A 84 -1.61 -4.69 -13.03
C THR A 84 -2.76 -5.40 -12.32
N ALA A 85 -3.08 -6.62 -12.75
CA ALA A 85 -3.94 -7.51 -11.99
C ALA A 85 -3.35 -7.81 -10.61
N ILE A 86 -4.18 -8.32 -9.70
CA ILE A 86 -3.76 -8.80 -8.38
C ILE A 86 -2.71 -9.90 -8.57
N SER A 87 -1.60 -9.80 -7.85
CA SER A 87 -0.60 -10.85 -7.76
C SER A 87 -0.72 -11.55 -6.42
N TYR A 88 -0.65 -12.89 -6.41
CA TYR A 88 -0.66 -13.70 -5.19
C TYR A 88 0.59 -14.55 -5.08
N ASN A 89 1.08 -14.69 -3.86
CA ASN A 89 2.11 -15.65 -3.48
C ASN A 89 1.44 -16.84 -2.82
N TYR A 90 1.74 -18.05 -3.30
CA TYR A 90 1.13 -19.28 -2.80
C TYR A 90 2.12 -20.16 -2.06
N GLN A 91 1.59 -20.88 -1.08
CA GLN A 91 2.29 -21.97 -0.40
C GLN A 91 1.41 -23.23 -0.38
N VAL A 92 2.04 -24.40 -0.48
CA VAL A 92 1.35 -25.69 -0.34
C VAL A 92 1.08 -25.95 1.14
N GLY A 93 -0.19 -26.16 1.48
CA GLY A 93 -0.64 -26.53 2.82
C GLY A 93 -0.47 -28.02 3.12
N PRO A 94 -0.75 -28.45 4.37
CA PRO A 94 -0.56 -29.84 4.78
C PRO A 94 -1.53 -30.82 4.09
N ASP A 95 -2.62 -30.31 3.48
CA ASP A 95 -3.56 -31.08 2.66
C ASP A 95 -3.18 -31.13 1.16
N GLY A 96 -2.01 -30.59 0.80
CA GLY A 96 -1.50 -30.55 -0.57
C GLY A 96 -2.11 -29.45 -1.45
N LYS A 97 -2.94 -28.56 -0.91
CA LYS A 97 -3.56 -27.46 -1.67
C LYS A 97 -2.74 -26.17 -1.58
N LEU A 98 -2.90 -25.30 -2.58
CA LEU A 98 -2.28 -23.99 -2.60
C LEU A 98 -3.13 -22.98 -1.82
N TYR A 99 -2.48 -22.22 -0.94
CA TYR A 99 -3.05 -21.13 -0.15
C TYR A 99 -2.26 -19.86 -0.37
N ALA A 100 -2.94 -18.73 -0.56
CA ALA A 100 -2.30 -17.43 -0.65
C ALA A 100 -1.71 -17.08 0.72
N THR A 101 -0.40 -16.82 0.74
CA THR A 101 0.34 -16.37 1.93
C THR A 101 0.82 -14.93 1.79
N GLY A 102 0.77 -14.39 0.57
CA GLY A 102 1.00 -12.98 0.26
C GLY A 102 0.19 -12.54 -0.95
N GLY A 103 0.05 -11.22 -1.08
CA GLY A 103 -0.60 -10.58 -2.22
C GLY A 103 0.01 -9.21 -2.48
N SER A 104 -0.20 -8.68 -3.67
CA SER A 104 0.09 -7.27 -3.95
C SER A 104 -0.78 -6.74 -5.09
N VAL A 105 -1.25 -5.52 -4.93
CA VAL A 105 -1.90 -4.71 -5.97
C VAL A 105 -1.06 -3.48 -6.27
N ARG A 106 -0.86 -3.19 -7.56
CA ARG A 106 -0.10 -1.99 -7.98
C ARG A 106 -1.05 -0.93 -8.50
N PHE A 107 -1.22 0.14 -7.72
CA PHE A 107 -2.00 1.30 -8.11
C PHE A 107 -1.33 2.14 -9.19
N ASP A 108 -2.14 2.77 -10.03
CA ASP A 108 -1.67 3.81 -10.95
C ASP A 108 -1.43 5.12 -10.20
N THR A 109 -0.17 5.35 -9.85
CA THR A 109 0.30 6.56 -9.15
C THR A 109 0.59 7.72 -10.08
N SER A 110 0.27 7.62 -11.38
CA SER A 110 0.40 8.74 -12.31
C SER A 110 -0.57 9.87 -11.93
N ILE A 111 -0.08 11.11 -11.91
CA ILE A 111 -0.88 12.27 -11.56
C ILE A 111 -1.22 13.05 -12.84
N PRO A 112 -2.52 13.27 -13.15
CA PRO A 112 -2.96 14.10 -14.26
C PRO A 112 -2.37 15.52 -14.22
N LYS A 113 -2.25 16.16 -15.39
CA LYS A 113 -1.82 17.56 -15.50
C LYS A 113 -2.89 18.55 -15.03
N ASP A 114 -4.16 18.19 -15.20
CA ASP A 114 -5.29 19.01 -14.75
C ASP A 114 -5.38 18.98 -13.21
N PRO A 115 -5.33 20.14 -12.51
CA PRO A 115 -5.30 20.18 -11.05
C PRO A 115 -6.53 19.59 -10.37
N GLN A 116 -7.72 19.67 -10.98
CA GLN A 116 -8.94 19.13 -10.38
C GLN A 116 -8.96 17.60 -10.47
N SER A 117 -8.64 17.08 -11.66
CA SER A 117 -8.50 15.64 -11.91
C SER A 117 -7.39 15.04 -11.06
N ALA A 118 -6.28 15.77 -10.87
CA ALA A 118 -5.19 15.37 -10.00
C ALA A 118 -5.63 15.25 -8.53
N LYS A 119 -6.36 16.24 -8.01
CA LYS A 119 -6.88 16.20 -6.63
C LYS A 119 -7.81 15.01 -6.41
N MET A 120 -8.75 14.77 -7.32
CA MET A 120 -9.66 13.62 -7.23
C MET A 120 -8.91 12.29 -7.23
N LYS A 121 -7.93 12.12 -8.14
CA LYS A 121 -7.14 10.89 -8.20
C LYS A 121 -6.28 10.69 -6.95
N LEU A 122 -5.72 11.76 -6.39
CA LEU A 122 -4.94 11.71 -5.15
C LEU A 122 -5.80 11.35 -3.94
N GLU A 123 -7.03 11.85 -3.86
CA GLU A 123 -7.99 11.46 -2.82
C GLU A 123 -8.36 9.98 -2.95
N GLN A 124 -8.69 9.53 -4.16
CA GLN A 124 -8.97 8.13 -4.42
C GLN A 124 -7.79 7.20 -4.05
N LEU A 125 -6.56 7.57 -4.40
CA LEU A 125 -5.36 6.81 -4.05
C LEU A 125 -5.14 6.76 -2.53
N LYS A 126 -5.34 7.89 -1.84
CA LYS A 126 -5.22 7.96 -0.38
C LYS A 126 -6.25 7.06 0.29
N ASP A 127 -7.52 7.16 -0.13
CA ASP A 127 -8.61 6.42 0.46
C ASP A 127 -8.46 4.93 0.21
N ALA A 128 -8.16 4.52 -1.03
CA ALA A 128 -7.93 3.12 -1.39
C ALA A 128 -6.76 2.50 -0.60
N SER A 129 -5.66 3.24 -0.46
CA SER A 129 -4.51 2.79 0.33
C SER A 129 -4.86 2.70 1.81
N SER A 130 -5.71 3.58 2.34
CA SER A 130 -6.08 3.62 3.77
C SER A 130 -7.29 2.79 4.19
N SER A 131 -7.90 2.06 3.26
CA SER A 131 -9.24 1.47 3.44
C SER A 131 -9.33 0.27 4.40
N VAL A 132 -8.21 -0.40 4.72
CA VAL A 132 -8.19 -1.60 5.58
C VAL A 132 -7.36 -1.36 6.86
N GLY A 133 -7.83 -1.88 7.99
CA GLY A 133 -7.27 -1.64 9.34
C GLY A 133 -5.83 -2.12 9.58
N ALA A 134 -5.22 -2.82 8.63
CA ALA A 134 -3.79 -3.09 8.58
C ALA A 134 -3.26 -2.55 7.26
N LEU A 135 -2.77 -1.31 7.29
CA LEU A 135 -2.02 -0.72 6.19
C LEU A 135 -0.77 -1.56 5.93
N SER A 136 -0.59 -2.06 4.71
CA SER A 136 0.73 -2.52 4.29
C SER A 136 1.72 -1.33 4.29
N GLY A 137 3.02 -1.61 4.35
CA GLY A 137 4.04 -0.57 4.23
C GLY A 137 3.99 0.15 2.88
N ALA A 138 3.57 -0.55 1.82
CA ALA A 138 3.30 0.05 0.51
C ALA A 138 2.11 1.03 0.59
N ASP A 139 0.98 0.58 1.14
CA ASP A 139 -0.23 1.40 1.26
C ASP A 139 0.00 2.67 2.08
N ALA A 140 0.67 2.54 3.22
CA ALA A 140 1.01 3.69 4.06
C ALA A 140 1.85 4.72 3.29
N SER A 141 2.78 4.24 2.46
CA SER A 141 3.65 5.11 1.66
C SER A 141 2.91 5.77 0.50
N ILE A 142 1.98 5.06 -0.15
CA ILE A 142 1.14 5.62 -1.22
C ILE A 142 0.21 6.68 -0.63
N ALA A 143 -0.43 6.41 0.51
CA ALA A 143 -1.29 7.37 1.20
C ALA A 143 -0.53 8.65 1.59
N GLN A 144 0.68 8.52 2.13
CA GLN A 144 1.53 9.67 2.46
C GLN A 144 1.92 10.46 1.21
N ALA A 145 2.38 9.78 0.15
CA ALA A 145 2.75 10.44 -1.09
C ALA A 145 1.54 11.17 -1.71
N ALA A 146 0.36 10.55 -1.70
CA ALA A 146 -0.86 11.15 -2.19
C ALA A 146 -1.22 12.44 -1.41
N ASN A 147 -1.09 12.39 -0.08
CA ASN A 147 -1.33 13.54 0.78
C ASN A 147 -0.36 14.71 0.51
N LEU A 148 0.94 14.42 0.35
CA LEU A 148 1.95 15.45 0.05
C LEU A 148 1.69 16.10 -1.32
N ASN A 149 1.37 15.31 -2.35
CA ASN A 149 1.04 15.86 -3.67
C ASN A 149 -0.25 16.71 -3.61
N LYS A 150 -1.24 16.35 -2.79
CA LYS A 150 -2.45 17.15 -2.60
C LYS A 150 -2.13 18.51 -1.97
N MET A 151 -1.32 18.53 -0.91
CA MET A 151 -0.87 19.77 -0.27
C MET A 151 -0.13 20.69 -1.26
N LEU A 152 0.67 20.11 -2.15
CA LEU A 152 1.37 20.87 -3.19
C LEU A 152 0.41 21.52 -4.18
N LEU A 153 -0.62 20.79 -4.63
CA LEU A 153 -1.62 21.36 -5.54
C LEU A 153 -2.42 22.50 -4.88
N GLU A 154 -2.63 22.43 -3.57
CA GLU A 154 -3.31 23.46 -2.81
C GLU A 154 -2.43 24.71 -2.63
N SER A 155 -1.14 24.55 -2.30
CA SER A 155 -0.22 25.69 -2.17
C SER A 155 0.01 26.42 -3.50
N LEU A 156 0.05 25.70 -4.64
CA LEU A 156 0.13 26.31 -5.97
C LEU A 156 -1.12 27.14 -6.30
N LYS A 157 -2.31 26.68 -5.89
CA LYS A 157 -3.55 27.46 -6.06
C LYS A 157 -3.56 28.71 -5.20
N GLU A 158 -3.07 28.63 -3.97
CA GLU A 158 -2.98 29.79 -3.07
C GLU A 158 -1.99 30.83 -3.61
N GLY A 159 -0.81 30.40 -4.09
CA GLY A 159 0.19 31.30 -4.69
C GLY A 159 -0.32 32.10 -5.88
N PHE A 160 -1.16 31.52 -6.74
CA PHE A 160 -1.78 32.21 -7.89
C PHE A 160 -2.86 33.22 -7.51
N ASN A 161 -3.53 33.06 -6.35
CA ASN A 161 -4.60 33.97 -5.93
C ASN A 161 -4.10 35.31 -5.39
N TYR A 162 -2.80 35.48 -5.17
CA TYR A 162 -2.19 36.74 -4.71
C TYR A 162 -1.67 37.65 -5.85
N GLU A 163 -1.66 37.18 -7.11
CA GLU A 163 -1.25 38.02 -8.26
C GLU A 163 -2.41 38.81 -8.90
N ASN A 164 -3.66 38.63 -8.42
CA ASN A 164 -4.86 39.29 -8.96
C ASN A 164 -5.62 40.16 -7.94
N ARG A 165 -4.92 40.78 -6.98
CA ARG A 165 -5.52 41.79 -6.09
C ARG A 165 -4.69 43.08 -6.06
#